data_AF-A0A2V8T7V8-F1
#
_entry.id   AF-A0A2V8T7V8-F1
#
_cell.length_a   1.000
_cell.length_b   1.000
_cell.length_c   1.000
_cell.angle_alpha   90.00
_cell.angle_beta   90.00
_cell.angle_gamma   90.00
#
_symmetry.space_group_name_H-M   'P 1'
#
loop_
_entity.id
_entity.type
_entity.pdbx_description
1 polymer ?
#
loop_
_entity_poly.entity_id
_entity_poly.type
_entity_poly.pdbx_seq_one_letter_code
_entity_poly.pdbx_strand_id
1 'polypeptide(L)'
;MKLDDLLRSCLQDLSDRKLRTTLTLSGIVIGAAALASLQSLAEGARASVLDPWQERGALSQFGVAPRGENPWPQRRRTHEMRQRREKPPKREGTAAAAEAAGKARPADPASLAEGEASGEAPARPLDEKALEEIRKIPGVRLVSVPLLRPLTLLAGGDGIETLVYGLPPEIPGGEGIYKLEAGSHFAPGKDVQILIGKRLAGELGFDPPQRAIGTSIKARWEELAGLGGLAGPAAVALQKREMEVKVAGIIDAGAAYITVGPFRAVVNLETAEKIRPASIEALRALASGKNLLHEAVVFLERGVDLQKTEARVREMGFTTRSALEFLSDVQRGMLLLQVLLGCLGGVALSVAGLGIANTFLTAVYERTHEIGVRRAVGARRADIRSQFFFDAAVLGLAGALGGLALAWGTDRYVATAVFRWIAEGRPSAHDYLEGESAMKEHRRVAVPVACCLTILTLGCAPQQQPAPDTRATDEAAIRAADMAWSKVAATKQVDATVAYYADDATLLAPNAPMANDKQSIRKTWTDMFATPGFSLSWQTTKAEVARSGDIGYSIGTYQLGMDDPKGNPMTDRGKYATVWRKQPDGNWKAIVDIFNTDLPATLAEAR
;
A
#
# COMPACT_ATOMS: atom_id res chain seq x y z
N MET A 1 14.39 -18.59 -37.06
CA MET A 1 13.19 -18.00 -37.71
C MET A 1 13.44 -16.51 -37.94
N LYS A 2 12.87 -15.90 -38.99
CA LYS A 2 12.94 -14.44 -39.17
C LYS A 2 12.02 -13.76 -38.15
N LEU A 3 12.32 -12.51 -37.78
CA LEU A 3 11.53 -11.75 -36.81
C LEU A 3 10.06 -11.59 -37.25
N ASP A 4 9.84 -11.39 -38.55
CA ASP A 4 8.49 -11.25 -39.12
C ASP A 4 7.64 -12.52 -38.98
N ASP A 5 8.27 -13.70 -39.10
CA ASP A 5 7.59 -14.99 -38.93
C ASP A 5 7.16 -15.19 -37.47
N LEU A 6 8.04 -14.81 -36.52
CA LEU A 6 7.75 -14.85 -35.09
C LEU A 6 6.60 -13.91 -34.74
N LEU A 7 6.59 -12.70 -35.30
CA LEU A 7 5.57 -11.69 -35.00
C LEU A 7 4.21 -12.06 -35.59
N ARG A 8 4.16 -12.59 -36.82
CA ARG A 8 2.90 -13.11 -37.40
C ARG A 8 2.36 -14.31 -36.62
N SER A 9 3.22 -15.28 -36.30
CA SER A 9 2.80 -16.44 -35.50
C SER A 9 2.28 -16.00 -34.14
N CYS A 10 2.98 -15.08 -33.47
CA CYS A 10 2.59 -14.53 -32.18
C CYS A 10 1.19 -13.89 -32.23
N LEU A 11 0.95 -13.01 -33.21
CA LEU A 11 -0.35 -12.35 -33.34
C LEU A 11 -1.48 -13.34 -33.61
N GLN A 12 -1.26 -14.35 -34.46
CA GLN A 12 -2.23 -15.41 -34.70
C GLN A 12 -2.50 -16.20 -33.41
N ASP A 13 -1.45 -16.66 -32.75
CA ASP A 13 -1.51 -17.46 -31.51
C ASP A 13 -2.24 -16.74 -30.37
N LEU A 14 -1.99 -15.43 -30.22
CA LEU A 14 -2.67 -14.59 -29.24
C LEU A 14 -4.13 -14.33 -29.61
N SER A 15 -4.44 -14.20 -30.90
CA SER A 15 -5.79 -13.93 -31.40
C SER A 15 -6.73 -15.13 -31.33
N ASP A 16 -6.20 -16.35 -31.46
CA ASP A 16 -6.97 -17.59 -31.36
C ASP A 16 -7.47 -17.85 -29.93
N ARG A 17 -6.85 -17.22 -28.94
CA ARG A 17 -7.09 -17.47 -27.50
C ARG A 17 -7.45 -16.20 -26.75
N LYS A 18 -8.35 -15.40 -27.33
CA LYS A 18 -8.75 -14.05 -26.86
C LYS A 18 -8.97 -13.99 -25.35
N LEU A 19 -9.82 -14.86 -24.79
CA LEU A 19 -10.17 -14.82 -23.36
C LEU A 19 -8.96 -15.01 -22.45
N ARG A 20 -8.11 -15.99 -22.75
CA ARG A 20 -6.92 -16.30 -21.98
C ARG A 20 -5.91 -15.15 -22.08
N THR A 21 -5.63 -14.71 -23.31
CA THR A 21 -4.78 -13.57 -23.61
C THR A 21 -5.22 -12.32 -22.83
N THR A 22 -6.52 -12.00 -22.84
CA THR A 22 -7.06 -10.84 -22.11
C THR A 22 -6.97 -10.96 -20.60
N LEU A 23 -7.15 -12.16 -20.04
CA LEU A 23 -7.07 -12.38 -18.60
C LEU A 23 -5.62 -12.24 -18.11
N THR A 24 -4.67 -12.86 -18.81
CA THR A 24 -3.24 -12.75 -18.49
C THR A 24 -2.75 -11.31 -18.67
N LEU A 25 -3.17 -10.64 -19.75
CA LEU A 25 -2.82 -9.25 -20.00
C LEU A 25 -3.36 -8.31 -18.91
N SER A 26 -4.63 -8.48 -18.51
CA SER A 26 -5.24 -7.68 -17.44
C SER A 26 -4.47 -7.79 -16.13
N GLY A 27 -4.03 -9.01 -15.74
CA GLY A 27 -3.24 -9.21 -14.53
C GLY A 27 -1.91 -8.43 -14.55
N ILE A 28 -1.22 -8.43 -15.69
CA ILE A 28 0.03 -7.68 -15.88
C ILE A 28 -0.23 -6.18 -15.85
N VAL A 29 -1.25 -5.70 -16.58
CA VAL A 29 -1.64 -4.29 -16.62
C VAL A 29 -1.93 -3.76 -15.22
N ILE A 30 -2.74 -4.48 -14.44
CA ILE A 30 -3.09 -4.08 -13.06
C ILE A 30 -1.85 -4.08 -12.17
N GLY A 31 -1.03 -5.13 -12.23
CA GLY A 31 0.19 -5.22 -11.41
C GLY A 31 1.20 -4.11 -11.73
N ALA A 32 1.45 -3.85 -13.02
CA ALA A 32 2.33 -2.77 -13.46
C ALA A 32 1.77 -1.39 -13.13
N ALA A 33 0.46 -1.17 -13.28
CA ALA A 33 -0.19 0.09 -12.93
C ALA A 33 -0.08 0.38 -11.43
N ALA A 34 -0.39 -0.61 -10.59
CA ALA A 34 -0.31 -0.46 -9.14
C ALA A 34 1.12 -0.13 -8.67
N LEU A 35 2.12 -0.85 -9.19
CA LEU A 35 3.53 -0.56 -8.87
C LEU A 35 3.93 0.85 -9.30
N ALA A 36 3.59 1.26 -10.52
CA ALA A 36 3.94 2.58 -11.05
C ALA A 36 3.27 3.72 -10.26
N SER A 37 1.96 3.62 -9.98
CA SER A 37 1.24 4.62 -9.18
C SER A 37 1.75 4.73 -7.75
N LEU A 38 2.09 3.61 -7.10
CA LEU A 38 2.65 3.64 -5.75
C LEU A 38 4.03 4.32 -5.71
N GLN A 39 4.88 4.06 -6.70
CA GLN A 39 6.19 4.72 -6.81
C GLN A 39 6.06 6.20 -7.14
N SER A 40 5.18 6.55 -8.07
CA SER A 40 4.84 7.94 -8.43
C SER A 40 4.35 8.73 -7.21
N LEU A 41 3.45 8.15 -6.40
CA LEU A 41 2.97 8.77 -5.17
C LEU A 41 4.10 8.97 -4.15
N ALA A 42 4.96 7.96 -3.96
CA ALA A 42 6.06 8.04 -3.01
C ALA A 42 7.09 9.10 -3.42
N GLU A 43 7.43 9.17 -4.70
CA GLU A 43 8.34 10.19 -5.24
C GLU A 43 7.72 11.59 -5.21
N GLY A 44 6.42 11.72 -5.53
CA GLY A 44 5.70 12.99 -5.42
C GLY A 44 5.62 13.49 -3.98
N ALA A 45 5.35 12.60 -3.02
CA ALA A 45 5.40 12.92 -1.60
C ALA A 45 6.82 13.34 -1.17
N ARG A 46 7.84 12.65 -1.66
CA ARG A 46 9.25 12.98 -1.40
C ARG A 46 9.60 14.37 -1.94
N ALA A 47 9.35 14.63 -3.21
CA ALA A 47 9.63 15.90 -3.88
C ALA A 47 8.91 17.08 -3.19
N SER A 48 7.63 16.91 -2.86
CA SER A 48 6.85 17.95 -2.16
C SER A 48 7.39 18.33 -0.79
N VAL A 49 8.11 17.42 -0.12
CA VAL A 49 8.74 17.68 1.18
C VAL A 49 10.17 18.14 1.03
N LEU A 50 10.94 17.68 0.04
CA LEU A 50 12.37 17.98 -0.09
C LEU A 50 12.65 19.25 -0.91
N ASP A 51 11.97 19.43 -2.04
CA ASP A 51 12.27 20.50 -3.00
C ASP A 51 12.19 21.90 -2.37
N PRO A 52 11.17 22.21 -1.54
CA PRO A 52 11.12 23.52 -0.89
C PRO A 52 12.36 23.80 -0.05
N TRP A 53 12.98 22.80 0.56
CA TRP A 53 14.11 23.03 1.47
C TRP A 53 15.45 23.18 0.78
N GLN A 54 15.64 22.52 -0.37
CA GLN A 54 16.87 22.63 -1.15
C GLN A 54 17.05 24.02 -1.75
N GLU A 55 15.96 24.69 -2.16
CA GLU A 55 16.02 26.02 -2.77
C GLU A 55 16.24 27.18 -1.78
N ARG A 56 16.13 26.94 -0.46
CA ARG A 56 15.97 28.02 0.54
C ARG A 56 17.22 28.34 1.38
N GLY A 57 18.38 27.75 1.10
CA GLY A 57 19.63 28.04 1.84
C GLY A 57 19.63 27.61 3.31
N ALA A 58 18.56 26.95 3.78
CA ALA A 58 18.43 26.44 5.16
C ALA A 58 19.45 25.34 5.51
N LEU A 59 20.23 24.87 4.54
CA LEU A 59 21.28 23.87 4.68
C LEU A 59 22.62 24.42 5.18
N SER A 60 22.74 25.74 5.39
CA SER A 60 23.96 26.38 5.93
C SER A 60 23.76 26.95 7.33
N GLN A 61 22.76 26.48 8.08
CA GLN A 61 22.50 26.94 9.45
C GLN A 61 22.00 25.81 10.35
N PHE A 62 22.27 25.91 11.65
CA PHE A 62 21.79 24.96 12.66
C PHE A 62 21.51 25.68 14.00
N GLY A 63 20.52 25.19 14.74
CA GLY A 63 20.23 25.61 16.10
C GLY A 63 21.11 24.88 17.11
N VAL A 64 21.40 25.54 18.24
CA VAL A 64 22.25 25.08 19.34
C VAL A 64 21.52 25.32 20.66
N ALA A 65 21.50 24.30 21.52
CA ALA A 65 20.91 24.37 22.86
C ALA A 65 21.74 23.60 23.89
N PRO A 66 21.68 23.95 25.19
CA PRO A 66 22.27 23.15 26.27
C PRO A 66 21.82 21.69 26.20
N ARG A 67 22.73 20.75 26.41
CA ARG A 67 22.41 19.32 26.34
C ARG A 67 21.46 18.93 27.48
N GLY A 68 20.38 18.23 27.16
CA GLY A 68 19.33 17.81 28.11
C GLY A 68 18.12 18.73 28.19
N GLU A 69 18.25 19.98 27.72
CA GLU A 69 17.12 20.88 27.51
C GLU A 69 16.70 20.78 26.03
N ASN A 70 15.45 20.38 25.77
CA ASN A 70 14.90 20.39 24.40
C ASN A 70 13.97 21.61 24.25
N PRO A 71 14.44 22.74 23.68
CA PRO A 71 13.63 23.95 23.48
C PRO A 71 12.56 23.78 22.39
N TRP A 72 12.67 22.74 21.56
CA TRP A 72 11.78 22.52 20.42
C TRP A 72 10.56 21.67 20.81
N PRO A 73 9.32 22.07 20.43
CA PRO A 73 8.12 21.32 20.79
C PRO A 73 8.16 19.91 20.19
N GLN A 74 8.29 18.89 21.04
CA GLN A 74 8.01 17.52 20.64
C GLN A 74 6.49 17.34 20.52
N ARG A 75 6.01 16.87 19.37
CA ARG A 75 4.63 16.36 19.21
C ARG A 75 4.32 15.14 20.10
N ARG A 76 5.27 14.65 20.90
CA ARG A 76 5.11 13.52 21.84
C ARG A 76 4.83 14.00 23.27
N ARG A 77 3.61 14.44 23.56
CA ARG A 77 3.05 14.35 24.94
C ARG A 77 1.54 14.55 25.05
N THR A 78 0.79 14.52 23.96
CA THR A 78 -0.68 14.62 24.02
C THR A 78 -1.36 13.32 24.47
N HIS A 79 -0.74 12.14 24.25
CA HIS A 79 -1.38 10.86 24.56
C HIS A 79 -1.42 10.53 26.06
N GLU A 80 -0.36 10.87 26.81
CA GLU A 80 -0.30 10.66 28.26
C GLU A 80 -1.12 11.71 29.03
N MET A 81 -1.14 12.96 28.56
CA MET A 81 -1.94 14.02 29.20
C MET A 81 -3.44 13.81 29.02
N ARG A 82 -3.89 13.18 27.93
CA ARG A 82 -5.30 12.85 27.70
C ARG A 82 -5.81 11.79 28.69
N GLN A 83 -5.00 10.76 28.96
CA GLN A 83 -5.34 9.73 29.96
C GLN A 83 -5.40 10.26 31.40
N ARG A 84 -4.60 11.29 31.72
CA ARG A 84 -4.67 11.96 33.03
C ARG A 84 -5.89 12.85 33.21
N ARG A 85 -6.44 13.41 32.11
CA ARG A 85 -7.61 14.31 32.14
C ARG A 85 -8.95 13.56 32.29
N GLU A 86 -8.99 12.27 31.94
CA GLU A 86 -10.21 11.45 31.97
C GLU A 86 -10.54 10.86 33.35
N LYS A 87 -9.68 11.00 34.36
CA LYS A 87 -9.99 10.57 35.74
C LYS A 87 -10.37 11.77 36.61
N PRO A 88 -11.62 11.85 37.12
CA PRO A 88 -12.00 12.91 38.05
C PRO A 88 -11.29 12.71 39.40
N PRO A 89 -10.90 13.79 40.10
CA PRO A 89 -10.25 13.68 41.40
C PRO A 89 -11.25 13.20 42.46
N LYS A 90 -10.94 12.11 43.17
CA LYS A 90 -11.64 11.71 44.38
C LYS A 90 -11.40 12.78 45.46
N ARG A 91 -12.48 13.27 46.06
CA ARG A 91 -12.45 14.13 47.25
C ARG A 91 -12.16 13.26 48.47
N GLU A 92 -10.95 13.33 48.99
CA GLU A 92 -10.64 12.93 50.38
C GLU A 92 -9.81 14.04 51.04
N GLY A 93 -10.07 14.22 52.33
CA GLY A 93 -9.95 15.48 53.07
C GLY A 93 -8.54 15.99 53.36
N THR A 94 -8.50 17.26 53.72
CA THR A 94 -7.35 18.17 53.89
C THR A 94 -6.38 17.82 55.05
N ALA A 95 -6.37 16.60 55.56
CA ALA A 95 -5.45 16.17 56.62
C ALA A 95 -4.35 15.19 56.13
N ALA A 96 -4.49 14.57 54.96
CA ALA A 96 -3.50 13.60 54.44
C ALA A 96 -2.40 14.22 53.56
N ALA A 97 -2.52 15.49 53.17
CA ALA A 97 -1.55 16.16 52.29
C ALA A 97 -0.24 16.57 53.00
N ALA A 98 -0.25 16.67 54.34
CA ALA A 98 0.93 17.04 55.12
C ALA A 98 1.85 15.84 55.42
N GLU A 99 1.34 14.60 55.40
CA GLU A 99 2.14 13.41 55.71
C GLU A 99 2.78 12.77 54.46
N ALA A 100 2.26 13.05 53.27
CA ALA A 100 2.84 12.60 52.00
C ALA A 100 4.05 13.45 51.53
N ALA A 101 4.26 14.65 52.10
CA ALA A 101 5.41 15.51 51.78
C ALA A 101 6.72 15.04 52.45
N GLY A 102 6.65 14.14 53.44
CA GLY A 102 7.81 13.62 54.19
C GLY A 102 8.44 12.33 53.64
N LYS A 103 7.87 11.73 52.59
CA LYS A 103 8.38 10.47 51.99
C LYS A 103 8.38 10.54 50.46
N ALA A 104 8.99 11.58 49.90
CA ALA A 104 9.43 11.51 48.50
C ALA A 104 10.59 10.52 48.43
N ARG A 105 10.32 9.34 47.86
CA ARG A 105 11.34 8.34 47.52
C ARG A 105 12.36 9.07 46.62
N PRO A 106 13.68 9.04 46.91
CA PRO A 106 14.66 9.62 46.02
C PRO A 106 14.47 8.98 44.64
N ALA A 107 14.50 9.82 43.60
CA ALA A 107 14.41 9.38 42.22
C ALA A 107 15.42 8.25 42.00
N ASP A 108 14.95 7.15 41.41
CA ASP A 108 15.76 5.97 41.12
C ASP A 108 16.96 6.39 40.24
N PRO A 109 18.22 6.29 40.73
CA PRO A 109 19.41 6.69 39.98
C PRO A 109 19.56 5.93 38.66
N ALA A 110 18.89 4.77 38.52
CA ALA A 110 18.95 3.94 37.33
C ALA A 110 18.16 4.49 36.12
N SER A 111 17.24 5.44 36.31
CA SER A 111 16.53 6.09 35.18
C SER A 111 17.28 7.28 34.59
N LEU A 112 18.39 7.69 35.23
CA LEU A 112 19.34 8.70 34.75
C LEU A 112 20.58 8.05 34.09
N ALA A 113 20.62 6.72 33.98
CA ALA A 113 21.80 5.95 33.61
C ALA A 113 21.66 5.19 32.26
N GLU A 114 20.77 5.60 31.35
CA GLU A 114 20.78 5.13 29.95
C GLU A 114 21.59 6.06 29.01
N GLY A 115 22.44 6.93 29.58
CA GLY A 115 23.31 7.85 28.83
C GLY A 115 24.81 7.64 29.05
N GLU A 116 25.25 6.53 29.68
CA GLU A 116 26.67 6.26 29.92
C GLU A 116 27.22 5.22 28.93
N ALA A 117 27.42 5.65 27.67
CA ALA A 117 28.34 5.01 26.73
C ALA A 117 28.60 5.91 25.50
N SER A 118 29.09 7.13 25.71
CA SER A 118 29.84 7.86 24.68
C SER A 118 30.86 8.76 25.37
N GLY A 119 32.08 8.82 24.86
CA GLY A 119 33.16 9.67 25.40
C GLY A 119 32.93 11.15 25.14
N GLU A 120 31.72 11.66 25.41
CA GLU A 120 31.27 13.01 25.07
C GLU A 120 31.28 13.94 26.29
N ALA A 121 31.73 15.19 26.10
CA ALA A 121 31.91 16.19 27.15
C ALA A 121 30.62 16.49 27.94
N PRO A 122 30.68 16.87 29.23
CA PRO A 122 29.51 17.14 30.06
C PRO A 122 28.68 18.34 29.57
N ALA A 123 27.37 18.32 29.84
CA ALA A 123 26.45 19.40 29.49
C ALA A 123 26.85 20.72 30.18
N ARG A 124 26.83 21.82 29.42
CA ARG A 124 27.18 23.16 29.92
C ARG A 124 26.12 24.21 29.53
N PRO A 125 25.92 25.28 30.32
CA PRO A 125 24.96 26.32 30.00
C PRO A 125 25.37 27.08 28.74
N LEU A 126 24.38 27.55 27.98
CA LEU A 126 24.60 28.44 26.83
C LEU A 126 24.63 29.88 27.36
N ASP A 127 25.83 30.39 27.60
CA ASP A 127 26.12 31.76 28.03
C ASP A 127 26.90 32.54 26.95
N GLU A 128 27.14 33.83 27.17
CA GLU A 128 27.85 34.67 26.18
C GLU A 128 29.27 34.14 25.89
N LYS A 129 29.93 33.53 26.88
CA LYS A 129 31.24 32.91 26.71
C LYS A 129 31.16 31.70 25.76
N ALA A 130 30.14 30.86 25.92
CA ALA A 130 29.89 29.76 25.00
C ALA A 130 29.61 30.23 23.57
N LEU A 131 28.85 31.31 23.40
CA LEU A 131 28.61 31.89 22.07
C LEU A 131 29.90 32.39 21.42
N GLU A 132 30.77 33.07 22.17
CA GLU A 132 32.09 33.51 21.70
C GLU A 132 32.99 32.33 21.29
N GLU A 133 32.94 31.21 22.01
CA GLU A 133 33.68 30.01 21.63
C GLU A 133 33.15 29.41 20.31
N ILE A 134 31.83 29.40 20.11
CA ILE A 134 31.21 28.91 18.87
C ILE A 134 31.53 29.86 17.69
N ARG A 135 31.54 31.18 17.91
CA ARG A 135 31.92 32.20 16.91
C ARG A 135 33.35 31.99 16.37
N LYS A 136 34.25 31.42 17.17
CA LYS A 136 35.65 31.15 16.78
C LYS A 136 35.84 29.89 15.93
N ILE A 137 34.79 29.08 15.74
CA ILE A 137 34.90 27.87 14.91
C ILE A 137 35.07 28.28 13.43
N PRO A 138 36.08 27.73 12.71
CA PRO A 138 36.29 28.06 11.30
C PRO A 138 35.05 27.78 10.45
N GLY A 139 34.67 28.76 9.61
CA GLY A 139 33.50 28.65 8.73
C GLY A 139 32.17 29.09 9.36
N VAL A 140 32.16 29.51 10.63
CA VAL A 140 31.01 30.19 11.24
C VAL A 140 30.98 31.65 10.81
N ARG A 141 29.90 32.06 10.14
CA ARG A 141 29.64 33.43 9.71
C ARG A 141 29.02 34.28 10.80
N LEU A 142 28.01 33.75 11.48
CA LEU A 142 27.22 34.47 12.49
C LEU A 142 26.69 33.51 13.55
N VAL A 143 26.63 33.97 14.80
CA VAL A 143 25.88 33.31 15.87
C VAL A 143 24.87 34.31 16.42
N SER A 144 23.59 34.00 16.30
CA SER A 144 22.48 34.86 16.71
C SER A 144 21.60 34.15 17.72
N VAL A 145 21.11 34.89 18.71
CA VAL A 145 20.03 34.42 19.59
C VAL A 145 18.70 34.73 18.90
N PRO A 146 17.83 33.73 18.67
CA PRO A 146 16.56 33.96 18.01
C PRO A 146 15.61 34.72 18.94
N LEU A 147 15.07 35.84 18.48
CA LEU A 147 14.13 36.66 19.25
C LEU A 147 12.69 36.43 18.76
N LEU A 148 12.04 35.39 19.28
CA LEU A 148 10.63 35.11 19.01
C LEU A 148 9.72 35.86 19.98
N ARG A 149 8.78 36.65 19.44
CA ARG A 149 7.83 37.45 20.21
C ARG A 149 6.39 37.04 19.91
N PRO A 150 5.63 36.50 20.89
CA PRO A 150 4.20 36.30 20.74
C PRO A 150 3.47 37.65 20.77
N LEU A 151 2.59 37.87 19.79
CA LEU A 151 1.73 39.06 19.72
C LEU A 151 0.47 38.76 18.90
N THR A 152 -0.52 39.64 19.00
CA THR A 152 -1.74 39.61 18.19
C THR A 152 -1.66 40.65 17.08
N LEU A 153 -1.84 40.26 15.82
CA LEU A 153 -1.96 41.18 14.69
C LEU A 153 -3.42 41.46 14.38
N LEU A 154 -3.75 42.72 14.10
CA LEU A 154 -5.11 43.21 13.87
C LEU A 154 -5.17 43.98 12.55
N ALA A 155 -6.02 43.53 11.62
CA ALA A 155 -6.31 44.18 10.35
C ALA A 155 -7.83 44.22 10.12
N GLY A 156 -8.50 45.28 10.58
CA GLY A 156 -9.92 45.53 10.30
C GLY A 156 -10.96 44.55 10.91
N GLY A 157 -10.54 43.54 11.68
CA GLY A 157 -11.40 42.51 12.30
C GLY A 157 -10.81 41.88 13.57
N ASP A 158 -11.13 40.60 13.84
CA ASP A 158 -10.59 39.84 14.98
C ASP A 158 -9.07 39.69 14.90
N GLY A 159 -8.40 39.74 16.04
CA GLY A 159 -6.95 39.67 16.13
C GLY A 159 -6.41 38.25 16.02
N ILE A 160 -5.35 38.07 15.23
CA ILE A 160 -4.68 36.77 15.06
C ILE A 160 -3.43 36.71 15.93
N GLU A 161 -3.43 35.79 16.88
CA GLU A 161 -2.24 35.46 17.65
C GLU A 161 -1.19 34.78 16.76
N THR A 162 0.04 35.26 16.87
CA THR A 162 1.16 34.82 16.05
C THR A 162 2.48 35.00 16.77
N LEU A 163 3.50 34.29 16.28
CA LEU A 163 4.89 34.46 16.68
C LEU A 163 5.62 35.25 15.60
N VAL A 164 6.31 36.30 16.03
CA VAL A 164 7.09 37.19 15.18
C VAL A 164 8.57 37.00 15.49
N TYR A 165 9.36 36.80 14.44
CA TYR A 165 10.80 36.64 14.54
C TYR A 165 11.51 37.98 14.34
N GLY A 166 12.40 38.34 15.27
CA GLY A 166 13.31 39.48 15.11
C GLY A 166 14.50 39.12 14.22
N LEU A 167 14.56 39.72 13.03
CA LEU A 167 15.63 39.48 12.06
C LEU A 167 16.92 40.18 12.51
N PRO A 168 18.04 39.44 12.65
CA PRO A 168 19.34 40.04 12.94
C PRO A 168 19.79 40.99 11.83
N PRO A 169 20.36 42.16 12.16
CA PRO A 169 20.79 43.14 11.16
C PRO A 169 21.90 42.63 10.23
N GLU A 170 22.64 41.60 10.65
CA GLU A 170 23.70 40.96 9.87
C GLU A 170 23.15 40.10 8.71
N ILE A 171 21.84 39.83 8.69
CA ILE A 171 21.16 39.07 7.62
C ILE A 171 19.98 39.88 7.07
N PRO A 172 20.21 41.06 6.45
CA PRO A 172 19.14 41.97 6.05
C PRO A 172 18.17 41.36 5.02
N GLY A 173 18.67 40.44 4.19
CA GLY A 173 17.89 39.71 3.18
C GLY A 173 17.13 38.49 3.71
N GLY A 174 17.29 38.12 4.98
CA GLY A 174 16.65 36.91 5.53
C GLY A 174 17.17 35.60 4.97
N GLU A 175 18.41 35.56 4.48
CA GLU A 175 19.06 34.37 3.91
C GLU A 175 18.93 33.16 4.86
N GLY A 176 18.36 32.06 4.37
CA GLY A 176 18.13 30.85 5.17
C GLY A 176 16.95 30.94 6.15
N ILE A 177 16.34 32.12 6.32
CA ILE A 177 15.23 32.38 7.25
C ILE A 177 13.89 32.42 6.53
N TYR A 178 13.78 33.25 5.49
CA TYR A 178 12.56 33.38 4.70
C TYR A 178 12.88 33.65 3.23
N LYS A 179 11.92 33.36 2.35
CA LYS A 179 11.94 33.77 0.94
C LYS A 179 10.95 34.91 0.75
N LEU A 180 11.39 36.04 0.18
CA LEU A 180 10.49 37.14 -0.17
C LEU A 180 9.70 36.75 -1.42
N GLU A 181 8.36 36.73 -1.33
CA GLU A 181 7.48 36.46 -2.47
C GLU A 181 7.05 37.74 -3.17
N ALA A 182 6.78 38.80 -2.40
CA ALA A 182 6.33 40.09 -2.92
C ALA A 182 6.67 41.24 -1.96
N GLY A 183 6.86 42.44 -2.49
CA GLY A 183 7.21 43.63 -1.72
C GLY A 183 8.72 43.85 -1.65
N SER A 184 9.20 44.43 -0.56
CA SER A 184 10.63 44.69 -0.33
C SER A 184 11.09 44.07 0.98
N HIS A 185 12.40 43.84 1.10
CA HIS A 185 13.02 43.64 2.42
C HIS A 185 12.88 44.91 3.27
N PHE A 186 13.29 44.81 4.54
CA PHE A 186 13.26 45.97 5.45
C PHE A 186 14.06 47.14 4.88
N ALA A 187 13.42 48.29 4.76
CA ALA A 187 14.07 49.50 4.30
C ALA A 187 14.71 50.25 5.50
N PRO A 188 15.90 50.86 5.33
CA PRO A 188 16.45 51.77 6.33
C PRO A 188 15.52 53.00 6.47
N GLY A 189 14.92 53.23 7.64
CA GLY A 189 13.99 54.34 7.85
C GLY A 189 13.22 54.30 9.17
N LYS A 190 12.44 55.35 9.45
CA LYS A 190 11.73 55.56 10.73
C LYS A 190 10.49 54.67 10.96
N ASP A 191 9.91 54.09 9.90
CA ASP A 191 8.67 53.33 10.02
C ASP A 191 8.92 51.91 10.52
N VAL A 192 8.12 51.46 11.49
CA VAL A 192 8.16 50.07 11.99
C VAL A 192 7.55 49.14 10.93
N GLN A 193 8.38 48.29 10.34
CA GLN A 193 7.99 47.41 9.24
C GLN A 193 7.84 45.95 9.69
N ILE A 194 6.89 45.24 9.08
CA ILE A 194 6.67 43.80 9.27
C ILE A 194 6.57 43.08 7.91
N LEU A 195 7.18 41.91 7.83
CA LEU A 195 7.00 40.96 6.73
C LEU A 195 6.09 39.84 7.22
N ILE A 196 4.99 39.57 6.52
CA ILE A 196 4.00 38.58 6.97
C ILE A 196 3.95 37.38 6.03
N GLY A 197 3.74 36.19 6.60
CA GLY A 197 3.60 34.96 5.84
C GLY A 197 2.34 34.98 4.95
N LYS A 198 2.43 34.40 3.75
CA LYS A 198 1.30 34.31 2.80
C LYS A 198 -0.02 33.85 3.45
N ARG A 199 0.05 32.80 4.26
CA ARG A 199 -1.13 32.25 4.96
C ARG A 199 -1.68 33.21 6.03
N LEU A 200 -0.79 33.90 6.75
CA LEU A 200 -1.18 34.88 7.77
C LEU A 200 -1.88 36.09 7.13
N ALA A 201 -1.41 36.56 5.98
CA ALA A 201 -2.05 37.63 5.23
C ALA A 201 -3.50 37.26 4.82
N GLY A 202 -3.71 36.04 4.33
CA GLY A 202 -5.06 35.54 4.00
C GLY A 202 -5.97 35.45 5.22
N GLU A 203 -5.48 34.95 6.36
CA GLU A 203 -6.26 34.90 7.60
C GLU A 203 -6.60 36.30 8.14
N LEU A 204 -5.72 37.29 7.94
CA LEU A 204 -5.97 38.70 8.25
C LEU A 204 -6.96 39.38 7.28
N GLY A 205 -7.54 38.64 6.32
CA GLY A 205 -8.54 39.14 5.38
C GLY A 205 -7.97 39.75 4.09
N PHE A 206 -6.67 39.60 3.83
CA PHE A 206 -6.06 40.07 2.58
C PHE A 206 -6.07 38.96 1.53
N ASP A 207 -7.04 39.02 0.61
CA ASP A 207 -7.12 38.15 -0.57
C ASP A 207 -7.20 38.98 -1.87
N PRO A 208 -6.20 38.90 -2.77
CA PRO A 208 -4.97 38.13 -2.65
C PRO A 208 -3.99 38.71 -1.60
N PRO A 209 -3.12 37.88 -1.00
CA PRO A 209 -2.18 38.27 0.07
C PRO A 209 -1.35 39.54 -0.20
N GLN A 210 -1.04 39.81 -1.46
CA GLN A 210 -0.26 40.97 -1.89
C GLN A 210 -0.94 42.31 -1.56
N ARG A 211 -2.27 42.33 -1.35
CA ARG A 211 -2.99 43.55 -0.93
C ARG A 211 -2.58 44.05 0.45
N ALA A 212 -1.99 43.21 1.29
CA ALA A 212 -1.51 43.64 2.59
C ALA A 212 -0.33 44.63 2.47
N ILE A 213 0.45 44.58 1.39
CA ILE A 213 1.65 45.38 1.22
C ILE A 213 1.31 46.87 1.22
N GLY A 214 2.02 47.64 2.05
CA GLY A 214 1.83 49.08 2.23
C GLY A 214 0.76 49.47 3.24
N THR A 215 -0.06 48.51 3.71
CA THR A 215 -1.08 48.76 4.75
C THR A 215 -0.47 48.82 6.15
N SER A 216 -1.06 49.63 7.03
CA SER A 216 -0.76 49.63 8.46
C SER A 216 -1.68 48.68 9.19
N ILE A 217 -1.11 47.78 9.98
CA ILE A 217 -1.83 46.87 10.88
C ILE A 217 -1.39 47.13 12.32
N LYS A 218 -2.24 46.79 13.30
CA LYS A 218 -1.87 46.95 14.71
C LYS A 218 -1.29 45.66 15.26
N ALA A 219 -0.14 45.75 15.92
CA ALA A 219 0.45 44.70 16.73
C ALA A 219 0.14 44.96 18.20
N ARG A 220 -0.49 44.00 18.88
CA ARG A 220 -0.89 44.08 20.28
C ARG A 220 -0.19 42.99 21.10
N TRP A 221 0.29 43.34 22.29
CA TRP A 221 0.85 42.38 23.24
C TRP A 221 0.65 42.85 24.69
N GLU A 222 0.95 41.99 25.65
CA GLU A 222 0.86 42.29 27.08
C GLU A 222 2.25 42.22 27.70
N GLU A 223 2.73 43.29 28.32
CA GLU A 223 4.02 43.33 29.03
C GLU A 223 3.84 43.28 30.54
N LEU A 224 4.86 42.80 31.25
CA LEU A 224 4.95 42.92 32.70
C LEU A 224 5.20 44.39 33.08
N ALA A 225 4.27 44.99 33.82
CA ALA A 225 4.35 46.38 34.26
C ALA A 225 5.26 46.61 35.49
N GLY A 226 5.92 45.55 35.97
CA GLY A 226 6.75 45.54 37.19
C GLY A 226 6.10 44.76 38.35
N LEU A 227 6.88 44.55 39.42
CA LEU A 227 6.37 44.09 40.70
C LEU A 227 5.70 45.28 41.39
N GLY A 228 4.36 45.30 41.40
CA GLY A 228 3.61 46.36 42.05
C GLY A 228 3.94 46.42 43.54
N GLY A 229 4.57 47.50 43.99
CA GLY A 229 4.70 47.80 45.41
C GLY A 229 3.33 48.10 46.00
N LEU A 230 2.80 47.17 46.79
CA LEU A 230 2.09 47.34 48.06
C LEU A 230 1.37 46.01 48.40
N ALA A 231 1.82 45.38 49.49
CA ALA A 231 1.16 44.31 50.25
C ALA A 231 0.88 42.94 49.54
N GLY A 232 1.87 42.03 49.59
CA GLY A 232 1.65 40.58 49.44
C GLY A 232 2.39 39.91 48.28
N PRO A 233 2.65 38.58 48.33
CA PRO A 233 3.35 37.89 47.25
C PRO A 233 2.50 37.86 45.97
N ALA A 234 3.05 38.43 44.90
CA ALA A 234 2.72 38.17 43.49
C ALA A 234 1.42 38.77 42.91
N ALA A 235 1.20 40.08 43.05
CA ALA A 235 0.36 40.80 42.08
C ALA A 235 1.22 41.20 40.86
N VAL A 236 1.26 40.34 39.84
CA VAL A 236 1.88 40.64 38.55
C VAL A 236 0.91 41.51 37.74
N ALA A 237 1.24 42.79 37.57
CA ALA A 237 0.43 43.69 36.74
C ALA A 237 0.83 43.52 35.25
N LEU A 238 -0.14 43.19 34.40
CA LEU A 238 0.03 43.16 32.95
C LEU A 238 -0.45 44.47 32.35
N GLN A 239 0.35 45.07 31.48
CA GLN A 239 -0.01 46.25 30.71
C GLN A 239 -0.14 45.90 29.24
N LYS A 240 -1.31 46.20 28.66
CA LYS A 240 -1.54 46.09 27.23
C LYS A 240 -0.75 47.17 26.49
N ARG A 241 -0.07 46.76 25.44
CA ARG A 241 0.68 47.62 24.51
C ARG A 241 0.19 47.37 23.10
N GLU A 242 0.14 48.44 22.33
CA GLU A 242 -0.17 48.41 20.91
C GLU A 242 0.86 49.24 20.15
N MET A 243 1.19 48.79 18.95
CA MET A 243 2.07 49.48 18.02
C MET A 243 1.52 49.34 16.62
N GLU A 244 1.57 50.42 15.85
CA GLU A 244 1.23 50.38 14.43
C GLU A 244 2.45 49.90 13.64
N VAL A 245 2.26 48.88 12.80
CA VAL A 245 3.31 48.29 11.97
C VAL A 245 2.87 48.27 10.51
N LYS A 246 3.77 48.67 9.62
CA LYS A 246 3.51 48.73 8.18
C LYS A 246 3.95 47.44 7.51
N VAL A 247 3.08 46.81 6.73
CA VAL A 247 3.41 45.58 6.02
C VAL A 247 4.31 45.93 4.82
N ALA A 248 5.57 45.50 4.87
CA ALA A 248 6.56 45.78 3.83
C ALA A 248 6.58 44.72 2.72
N GLY A 249 6.15 43.49 3.02
CA GLY A 249 6.23 42.38 2.08
C GLY A 249 5.58 41.10 2.58
N ILE A 250 5.38 40.18 1.63
CA ILE A 250 4.88 38.83 1.84
C ILE A 250 6.03 37.84 1.73
N ILE A 251 6.12 36.94 2.71
CA ILE A 251 7.20 35.95 2.79
C ILE A 251 6.66 34.52 2.83
N ASP A 252 7.53 33.59 2.43
CA ASP A 252 7.44 32.17 2.79
C ASP A 252 8.45 31.87 3.92
N ALA A 253 7.92 31.62 5.12
CA ALA A 253 8.66 31.39 6.35
C ALA A 253 9.06 29.90 6.55
N GLY A 254 8.74 29.01 5.61
CA GLY A 254 8.72 27.57 5.88
C GLY A 254 10.05 26.87 6.17
N ALA A 255 11.21 27.48 5.90
CA ALA A 255 12.51 26.81 5.97
C ALA A 255 13.23 26.93 7.32
N ALA A 256 13.00 28.00 8.09
CA ALA A 256 13.72 28.21 9.35
C ALA A 256 13.00 27.66 10.58
N TYR A 257 11.81 27.09 10.41
CA TYR A 257 11.05 26.45 11.48
C TYR A 257 11.89 25.47 12.32
N ILE A 258 12.79 24.72 11.67
CA ILE A 258 13.61 23.68 12.31
C ILE A 258 14.72 24.29 13.17
N THR A 259 15.24 25.45 12.80
CA THR A 259 16.46 26.04 13.37
C THR A 259 16.20 27.27 14.22
N VAL A 260 15.05 27.94 14.06
CA VAL A 260 14.69 29.16 14.82
C VAL A 260 13.28 29.10 15.41
N GLY A 261 12.53 28.02 15.18
CA GLY A 261 11.20 27.78 15.75
C GLY A 261 10.03 28.33 14.90
N PRO A 262 8.78 28.12 15.33
CA PRO A 262 7.61 28.60 14.60
C PRO A 262 7.53 30.12 14.60
N PHE A 263 7.58 30.72 13.42
CA PHE A 263 7.19 32.12 13.22
C PHE A 263 6.31 32.23 11.97
N ARG A 264 5.46 33.25 11.94
CA ARG A 264 4.59 33.53 10.79
C ARG A 264 4.77 34.95 10.26
N ALA A 265 5.57 35.77 10.94
CA ALA A 265 5.97 37.08 10.50
C ALA A 265 7.38 37.41 11.01
N VAL A 266 8.02 38.39 10.37
CA VAL A 266 9.37 38.85 10.68
C VAL A 266 9.34 40.36 10.84
N VAL A 267 10.08 40.88 11.82
CA VAL A 267 10.35 42.32 12.01
C VAL A 267 11.87 42.52 12.13
N ASN A 268 12.36 43.75 12.03
CA ASN A 268 13.76 44.04 12.36
C ASN A 268 14.03 43.84 13.87
N LEU A 269 15.29 43.52 14.21
CA LEU A 269 15.71 43.28 15.60
C LEU A 269 15.29 44.42 16.55
N GLU A 270 15.50 45.69 16.15
CA GLU A 270 15.16 46.87 16.97
C GLU A 270 13.66 46.90 17.34
N THR A 271 12.77 46.49 16.43
CA THR A 271 11.33 46.41 16.71
C THR A 271 11.01 45.23 17.62
N ALA A 272 11.65 44.08 17.41
CA ALA A 272 11.46 42.91 18.26
C ALA A 272 11.95 43.13 19.70
N GLU A 273 12.96 43.99 19.92
CA GLU A 273 13.43 44.40 21.24
C GLU A 273 12.45 45.33 21.96
N LYS A 274 11.75 46.20 21.23
CA LYS A 274 10.68 47.06 21.78
C LYS A 274 9.46 46.27 22.22
N ILE A 275 9.21 45.10 21.64
CA ILE A 275 8.11 44.20 21.99
C ILE A 275 8.57 43.25 23.11
N ARG A 276 8.21 43.53 24.36
CA ARG A 276 8.62 42.73 25.54
C ARG A 276 7.43 42.04 26.21
N PRO A 277 6.81 41.05 25.55
CA PRO A 277 5.65 40.36 26.08
C PRO A 277 6.01 39.64 27.38
N ALA A 278 5.03 39.56 28.27
CA ALA A 278 5.11 38.77 29.49
C ALA A 278 5.29 37.29 29.12
N SER A 279 6.52 36.79 29.27
CA SER A 279 6.83 35.38 29.02
C SER A 279 7.22 34.66 30.32
N ILE A 280 7.06 33.33 30.31
CA ILE A 280 7.55 32.47 31.39
C ILE A 280 9.06 32.60 31.54
N GLU A 281 9.82 32.84 30.46
CA GLU A 281 11.26 33.09 30.56
C GLU A 281 11.55 34.43 31.24
N ALA A 282 10.81 35.49 30.93
CA ALA A 282 10.98 36.79 31.60
C ALA A 282 10.74 36.66 33.11
N LEU A 283 9.73 35.90 33.53
CA LEU A 283 9.45 35.61 34.94
C LEU A 283 10.54 34.74 35.59
N ARG A 284 11.09 33.74 34.88
CA ARG A 284 12.23 32.92 35.38
C ARG A 284 13.54 33.70 35.46
N ALA A 285 13.82 34.57 34.50
CA ALA A 285 15.01 35.42 34.50
C ALA A 285 14.97 36.39 35.70
N LEU A 286 13.80 36.97 35.97
CA LEU A 286 13.54 37.78 37.17
C LEU A 286 13.72 36.98 38.47
N ALA A 287 13.31 35.70 38.49
CA ALA A 287 13.42 34.86 39.69
C ALA A 287 14.82 34.28 39.93
N SER A 288 15.59 33.99 38.89
CA SER A 288 16.89 33.29 38.98
C SER A 288 18.12 34.21 38.93
N GLY A 289 17.97 35.47 38.50
CA GLY A 289 19.07 36.45 38.40
C GLY A 289 20.15 36.09 37.38
N LYS A 290 19.97 35.02 36.59
CA LYS A 290 20.89 34.56 35.55
C LYS A 290 20.19 34.64 34.20
N ASN A 291 20.80 35.32 33.23
CA ASN A 291 20.30 35.44 31.88
C ASN A 291 20.72 34.20 31.07
N LEU A 292 20.07 33.06 31.31
CA LEU A 292 20.38 31.82 30.60
C LEU A 292 19.75 31.87 29.20
N LEU A 293 20.60 31.88 28.16
CA LEU A 293 20.14 31.74 26.78
C LEU A 293 19.72 30.28 26.58
N HIS A 294 18.50 30.06 26.10
CA HIS A 294 17.99 28.69 25.90
C HIS A 294 18.33 28.17 24.49
N GLU A 295 18.66 29.07 23.57
CA GLU A 295 18.85 28.74 22.16
C GLU A 295 19.75 29.76 21.46
N ALA A 296 20.56 29.28 20.51
CA ALA A 296 21.28 30.12 19.56
C ALA A 296 21.26 29.45 18.17
N VAL A 297 21.40 30.25 17.14
CA VAL A 297 21.41 29.81 15.74
C VAL A 297 22.77 30.17 15.15
N VAL A 298 23.43 29.19 14.57
CA VAL A 298 24.74 29.31 13.95
C VAL A 298 24.55 29.29 12.43
N PHE A 299 25.05 30.33 11.77
CA PHE A 299 25.07 30.45 10.32
C PHE A 299 26.48 30.21 9.82
N LEU A 300 26.63 29.39 8.78
CA LEU A 300 27.91 29.02 8.19
C LEU A 300 28.17 29.78 6.89
N GLU A 301 29.45 29.91 6.54
CA GLU A 301 29.86 30.36 5.22
C GLU A 301 29.48 29.34 4.14
N ARG A 302 29.33 29.80 2.90
CA ARG A 302 28.99 28.92 1.76
C ARG A 302 30.13 27.92 1.52
N GLY A 303 29.78 26.64 1.38
CA GLY A 303 30.73 25.57 1.09
C GLY A 303 31.37 24.91 2.33
N VAL A 304 31.04 25.38 3.54
CA VAL A 304 31.46 24.73 4.78
C VAL A 304 30.60 23.48 5.02
N ASP A 305 31.24 22.39 5.43
CA ASP A 305 30.54 21.17 5.84
C ASP A 305 29.80 21.41 7.17
N LEU A 306 28.46 21.45 7.08
CA LEU A 306 27.59 21.67 8.23
C LEU A 306 27.72 20.54 9.27
N GLN A 307 27.78 19.28 8.84
CA GLN A 307 27.79 18.13 9.76
C GLN A 307 29.08 18.10 10.58
N LYS A 308 30.21 18.44 9.96
CA LYS A 308 31.50 18.54 10.64
C LYS A 308 31.50 19.62 11.73
N THR A 309 30.91 20.78 11.43
CA THR A 309 30.81 21.88 12.40
C THR A 309 29.83 21.55 13.52
N GLU A 310 28.70 20.92 13.22
CA GLU A 310 27.77 20.43 14.24
C GLU A 310 28.42 19.42 15.19
N ALA A 311 29.19 18.45 14.66
CA ALA A 311 29.90 17.47 15.49
C ALA A 311 30.83 18.15 16.51
N ARG A 312 31.57 19.19 16.08
CA ARG A 312 32.44 19.98 16.95
C ARG A 312 31.68 20.77 18.01
N VAL A 313 30.49 21.28 17.69
CA VAL A 313 29.62 21.94 18.68
C VAL A 313 29.00 20.92 19.64
N ARG A 314 28.65 19.71 19.17
CA ARG A 314 28.20 18.60 20.01
C ARG A 314 29.31 18.20 20.99
N GLU A 315 30.56 18.09 20.56
CA GLU A 315 31.73 17.82 21.42
C GLU A 315 31.92 18.87 22.52
N MET A 316 31.48 20.11 22.32
CA MET A 316 31.53 21.19 23.32
C MET A 316 30.47 21.07 24.42
N GLY A 317 29.66 20.01 24.46
CA GLY A 317 28.63 19.82 25.49
C GLY A 317 27.24 20.36 25.12
N PHE A 318 27.01 20.67 23.83
CA PHE A 318 25.73 21.17 23.33
C PHE A 318 24.99 20.12 22.51
N THR A 319 23.72 20.42 22.22
CA THR A 319 22.93 19.72 21.21
C THR A 319 22.70 20.63 20.03
N THR A 320 22.73 20.06 18.82
CA THR A 320 22.51 20.80 17.57
C THR A 320 21.30 20.24 16.84
N ARG A 321 20.65 21.09 16.04
CA ARG A 321 19.63 20.66 15.06
C ARG A 321 19.75 21.45 13.77
N SER A 322 19.73 20.78 12.65
CA SER A 322 19.72 21.41 11.33
C SER A 322 18.57 20.92 10.47
N ALA A 323 18.23 21.74 9.47
CA ALA A 323 17.36 21.29 8.38
C ALA A 323 17.98 20.11 7.63
N LEU A 324 19.32 20.04 7.51
CA LEU A 324 20.00 18.94 6.83
C LEU A 324 19.77 17.60 7.54
N GLU A 325 19.93 17.54 8.86
CA GLU A 325 19.67 16.34 9.65
C GLU A 325 18.20 15.89 9.49
N PHE A 326 17.24 16.81 9.63
CA PHE A 326 15.82 16.52 9.43
C PHE A 326 15.52 15.99 8.02
N LEU A 327 16.07 16.63 6.98
CA LEU A 327 15.88 16.17 5.60
C LEU A 327 16.48 14.80 5.38
N SER A 328 17.64 14.51 5.99
CA SER A 328 18.26 13.19 5.92
C SER A 328 17.41 12.11 6.60
N ASP A 329 16.75 12.44 7.71
CA ASP A 329 15.83 11.54 8.41
C ASP A 329 14.55 11.31 7.61
N VAL A 330 13.97 12.37 7.06
CA VAL A 330 12.82 12.28 6.15
C VAL A 330 13.18 11.47 4.92
N GLN A 331 14.36 11.69 4.31
CA GLN A 331 14.84 10.91 3.17
C GLN A 331 14.99 9.43 3.52
N ARG A 332 15.56 9.10 4.69
CA ARG A 332 15.70 7.72 5.17
C ARG A 332 14.34 7.07 5.39
N GLY A 333 13.40 7.77 6.04
CA GLY A 333 12.04 7.29 6.26
C GLY A 333 11.27 7.10 4.95
N MET A 334 11.43 8.03 4.01
CA MET A 334 10.77 7.96 2.70
C MET A 334 11.39 6.86 1.81
N LEU A 335 12.71 6.64 1.87
CA LEU A 335 13.37 5.51 1.21
C LEU A 335 12.86 4.18 1.76
N LEU A 336 12.72 4.06 3.08
CA LEU A 336 12.14 2.86 3.69
C LEU A 336 10.71 2.62 3.18
N LEU A 337 9.88 3.67 3.11
CA LEU A 337 8.54 3.58 2.54
C LEU A 337 8.56 3.19 1.05
N GLN A 338 9.44 3.77 0.24
CA GLN A 338 9.61 3.45 -1.18
C GLN A 338 10.01 1.99 -1.40
N VAL A 339 10.94 1.48 -0.58
CA VAL A 339 11.36 0.07 -0.62
C VAL A 339 10.19 -0.84 -0.23
N LEU A 340 9.44 -0.51 0.83
CA LEU A 340 8.26 -1.28 1.25
C LEU A 340 7.19 -1.34 0.16
N LEU A 341 6.84 -0.19 -0.43
CA LEU A 341 5.88 -0.10 -1.53
C LEU A 341 6.40 -0.79 -2.79
N GLY A 342 7.70 -0.70 -3.06
CA GLY A 342 8.38 -1.39 -4.15
C GLY A 342 8.33 -2.91 -3.99
N CYS A 343 8.56 -3.42 -2.77
CA CYS A 343 8.41 -4.84 -2.45
C CYS A 343 6.97 -5.30 -2.66
N LEU A 344 5.98 -4.52 -2.21
CA LEU A 344 4.56 -4.84 -2.40
C LEU A 344 4.19 -4.92 -3.89
N GLY A 345 4.60 -3.92 -4.68
CA GLY A 345 4.39 -3.94 -6.13
C GLY A 345 5.21 -5.04 -6.83
N GLY A 346 6.39 -5.39 -6.30
CA GLY A 346 7.21 -6.50 -6.77
C GLY A 346 6.53 -7.86 -6.56
N VAL A 347 5.82 -8.05 -5.45
CA VAL A 347 4.99 -9.25 -5.21
C VAL A 347 3.85 -9.31 -6.24
N ALA A 348 3.16 -8.19 -6.48
CA ALA A 348 2.09 -8.13 -7.49
C ALA A 348 2.61 -8.48 -8.90
N LEU A 349 3.77 -7.95 -9.27
CA LEU A 349 4.43 -8.28 -10.54
C LEU A 349 4.85 -9.75 -10.62
N SER A 350 5.32 -10.32 -9.51
CA SER A 350 5.68 -11.74 -9.42
C SER A 350 4.46 -12.65 -9.63
N VAL A 351 3.32 -12.30 -9.04
CA VAL A 351 2.05 -13.02 -9.25
C VAL A 351 1.59 -12.93 -10.70
N ALA A 352 1.71 -11.75 -11.34
CA ALA A 352 1.45 -11.60 -12.76
C ALA A 352 2.39 -12.48 -13.62
N GLY A 353 3.68 -12.55 -13.26
CA GLY A 353 4.66 -13.43 -13.90
C GLY A 353 4.32 -14.92 -13.77
N LEU A 354 3.86 -15.37 -12.61
CA LEU A 354 3.35 -16.73 -12.41
C LEU A 354 2.09 -16.99 -13.26
N GLY A 355 1.23 -15.99 -13.44
CA GLY A 355 0.08 -16.04 -14.34
C GLY A 355 0.49 -16.27 -15.80
N ILE A 356 1.54 -15.57 -16.26
CA ILE A 356 2.14 -15.80 -17.59
C ILE A 356 2.66 -17.24 -17.68
N ALA A 357 3.46 -17.68 -16.72
CA ALA A 357 4.03 -19.02 -16.73
C ALA A 357 2.95 -20.10 -16.80
N ASN A 358 1.89 -20.00 -15.99
CA ASN A 358 0.77 -20.94 -16.00
C ASN A 358 0.04 -20.95 -17.36
N THR A 359 -0.21 -19.77 -17.92
CA THR A 359 -0.84 -19.59 -19.24
C THR A 359 -0.05 -20.30 -20.34
N PHE A 360 1.27 -20.11 -20.35
CA PHE A 360 2.18 -20.71 -21.33
C PHE A 360 2.37 -22.21 -21.13
N LEU A 361 2.41 -22.69 -19.89
CA LEU A 361 2.43 -24.12 -19.59
C LEU A 361 1.21 -24.81 -20.20
N THR A 362 0.01 -24.30 -19.94
CA THR A 362 -1.22 -24.84 -20.54
C THR A 362 -1.19 -24.76 -22.07
N ALA A 363 -0.67 -23.67 -22.65
CA ALA A 363 -0.56 -23.54 -24.10
C ALA A 363 0.38 -24.57 -24.73
N VAL A 364 1.50 -24.90 -24.06
CA VAL A 364 2.42 -25.95 -24.48
C VAL A 364 1.76 -27.32 -24.39
N TYR A 365 1.03 -27.62 -23.30
CA TYR A 365 0.35 -28.91 -23.13
C TYR A 365 -0.73 -29.15 -24.20
N GLU A 366 -1.53 -28.13 -24.52
CA GLU A 366 -2.57 -28.22 -25.54
C GLU A 366 -2.00 -28.39 -26.97
N ARG A 367 -0.75 -27.99 -27.21
CA ARG A 367 -0.10 -28.03 -28.54
C ARG A 367 1.04 -29.05 -28.64
N THR A 368 1.09 -30.04 -27.75
CA THR A 368 2.13 -31.08 -27.76
C THR A 368 2.24 -31.81 -29.10
N HIS A 369 1.10 -32.16 -29.71
CA HIS A 369 1.06 -32.81 -31.02
C HIS A 369 1.59 -31.92 -32.14
N GLU A 370 1.20 -30.63 -32.16
CA GLU A 370 1.67 -29.65 -33.13
C GLU A 370 3.18 -29.40 -33.02
N ILE A 371 3.69 -29.26 -31.79
CA ILE A 371 5.13 -29.15 -31.52
C ILE A 371 5.86 -30.41 -32.00
N GLY A 372 5.27 -31.59 -31.80
CA GLY A 372 5.78 -32.87 -32.29
C GLY A 372 5.92 -32.90 -33.81
N VAL A 373 4.87 -32.49 -34.54
CA VAL A 373 4.87 -32.41 -36.01
C VAL A 373 5.91 -31.40 -36.50
N ARG A 374 5.96 -30.19 -35.93
CA ARG A 374 6.95 -29.16 -36.30
C ARG A 374 8.38 -29.67 -36.09
N ARG A 375 8.64 -30.39 -34.99
CA ARG A 375 9.94 -31.00 -34.72
C ARG A 375 10.27 -32.14 -35.67
N ALA A 376 9.30 -32.95 -36.08
CA ALA A 376 9.48 -34.03 -37.05
C ALA A 376 9.85 -33.50 -38.44
N VAL A 377 9.31 -32.34 -38.84
CA VAL A 377 9.62 -31.65 -40.11
C VAL A 377 10.95 -30.87 -40.05
N GLY A 378 11.62 -30.81 -38.89
CA GLY A 378 12.97 -30.28 -38.75
C GLY A 378 13.12 -29.03 -37.86
N ALA A 379 12.06 -28.58 -37.17
CA ALA A 379 12.18 -27.46 -36.24
C ALA A 379 13.12 -27.80 -35.05
N ARG A 380 14.09 -26.93 -34.77
CA ARG A 380 15.03 -27.13 -33.66
C ARG A 380 14.34 -26.80 -32.34
N ARG A 381 14.83 -27.39 -31.23
CA ARG A 381 14.35 -27.04 -29.87
C ARG A 381 14.48 -25.55 -29.57
N ALA A 382 15.54 -24.92 -30.10
CA ALA A 382 15.77 -23.48 -29.98
C ALA A 382 14.70 -22.65 -30.70
N ASP A 383 14.22 -23.08 -31.86
CA ASP A 383 13.18 -22.38 -32.63
C ASP A 383 11.87 -22.35 -31.82
N ILE A 384 11.43 -23.52 -31.33
CA ILE A 384 10.24 -23.66 -30.49
C ILE A 384 10.36 -22.80 -29.22
N ARG A 385 11.50 -22.85 -28.53
CA ARG A 385 11.73 -22.04 -27.33
C ARG A 385 11.70 -20.54 -27.63
N SER A 386 12.31 -20.12 -28.75
CA SER A 386 12.34 -18.71 -29.14
C SER A 386 10.96 -18.17 -29.50
N GLN A 387 10.09 -19.01 -30.10
CA GLN A 387 8.70 -18.66 -30.37
C GLN A 387 7.93 -18.41 -29.08
N PHE A 388 7.88 -19.37 -28.16
CA PHE A 388 7.13 -19.19 -26.91
C PHE A 388 7.70 -18.08 -26.03
N PHE A 389 9.03 -17.89 -26.01
CA PHE A 389 9.65 -16.77 -25.32
C PHE A 389 9.23 -15.43 -25.92
N PHE A 390 9.20 -15.33 -27.26
CA PHE A 390 8.76 -14.13 -27.96
C PHE A 390 7.29 -13.81 -27.68
N ASP A 391 6.42 -14.81 -27.69
CA ASP A 391 5.00 -14.65 -27.33
C ASP A 391 4.83 -14.11 -25.90
N ALA A 392 5.59 -14.67 -24.95
CA ALA A 392 5.57 -14.22 -23.57
C ALA A 392 6.13 -12.79 -23.42
N ALA A 393 7.18 -12.46 -24.16
CA ALA A 393 7.79 -11.13 -24.13
C ALA A 393 6.84 -10.06 -24.71
N VAL A 394 6.15 -10.34 -25.81
CA VAL A 394 5.16 -9.43 -26.40
C VAL A 394 4.00 -9.19 -25.43
N LEU A 395 3.47 -10.24 -24.81
CA LEU A 395 2.43 -10.12 -23.78
C LEU A 395 2.89 -9.30 -22.57
N GLY A 396 4.10 -9.59 -22.07
CA GLY A 396 4.69 -8.87 -20.94
C GLY A 396 4.88 -7.39 -21.24
N LEU A 397 5.41 -7.06 -22.42
CA LEU A 397 5.65 -5.69 -22.85
C LEU A 397 4.34 -4.93 -23.11
N ALA A 398 3.36 -5.56 -23.77
CA ALA A 398 2.04 -4.98 -23.97
C ALA A 398 1.33 -4.72 -22.63
N GLY A 399 1.42 -5.66 -21.70
CA GLY A 399 0.85 -5.51 -20.37
C GLY A 399 1.53 -4.41 -19.55
N ALA A 400 2.86 -4.33 -19.60
CA ALA A 400 3.62 -3.28 -18.93
C ALA A 400 3.29 -1.89 -19.48
N LEU A 401 3.25 -1.72 -20.81
CA LEU A 401 2.86 -0.47 -21.46
C LEU A 401 1.42 -0.07 -21.12
N GLY A 402 0.49 -1.03 -21.15
CA GLY A 402 -0.90 -0.79 -20.75
C GLY A 402 -1.00 -0.40 -19.28
N GLY A 403 -0.22 -1.02 -18.39
CA GLY A 403 -0.17 -0.67 -16.98
C GLY A 403 0.41 0.71 -16.71
N LEU A 404 1.50 1.08 -17.38
CA LEU A 404 2.09 2.41 -17.33
C LEU A 404 1.10 3.50 -17.81
N ALA A 405 0.39 3.25 -18.91
CA ALA A 405 -0.62 4.16 -19.43
C ALA A 405 -1.80 4.32 -18.45
N LEU A 406 -2.25 3.21 -17.84
CA LEU A 406 -3.29 3.22 -16.82
C LEU A 406 -2.86 4.01 -15.59
N ALA A 407 -1.66 3.75 -15.05
CA ALA A 407 -1.08 4.48 -13.91
C ALA A 407 -1.00 5.98 -14.19
N TRP A 408 -0.48 6.37 -15.35
CA TRP A 408 -0.39 7.77 -15.73
C TRP A 408 -1.78 8.45 -15.78
N GLY A 409 -2.78 7.75 -16.32
CA GLY A 409 -4.17 8.22 -16.33
C GLY A 409 -4.76 8.37 -14.93
N THR A 410 -4.58 7.37 -14.06
CA THR A 410 -5.08 7.40 -12.68
C THR A 410 -4.38 8.46 -11.84
N ASP A 411 -3.06 8.60 -11.96
CA ASP A 411 -2.28 9.61 -11.22
C ASP A 411 -2.73 11.01 -11.59
N ARG A 412 -2.93 11.28 -12.89
CA ARG A 412 -3.43 12.58 -13.36
C ARG A 412 -4.85 12.85 -12.87
N TYR A 413 -5.72 11.84 -12.89
CA TYR A 413 -7.07 11.96 -12.36
C TYR A 413 -7.06 12.29 -10.87
N VAL A 414 -6.29 11.54 -10.07
CA VAL A 414 -6.14 11.78 -8.62
C VAL A 414 -5.58 13.18 -8.36
N ALA A 415 -4.53 13.60 -9.07
CA ALA A 415 -3.97 14.93 -8.93
C ALA A 415 -4.99 16.04 -9.19
N THR A 416 -5.80 15.90 -10.25
CA THR A 416 -6.82 16.88 -10.61
C THR A 416 -7.99 16.88 -9.61
N ALA A 417 -8.40 15.71 -9.15
CA ALA A 417 -9.46 15.56 -8.15
C ALA A 417 -9.05 16.14 -6.78
N VAL A 418 -7.82 15.86 -6.35
CA VAL A 418 -7.24 16.45 -5.13
C VAL A 418 -7.10 17.96 -5.27
N PHE A 419 -6.64 18.45 -6.42
CA PHE A 419 -6.53 19.90 -6.65
C PHE A 419 -7.90 20.60 -6.62
N ARG A 420 -8.92 20.03 -7.27
CA ARG A 420 -10.30 20.52 -7.15
C ARG A 420 -10.77 20.51 -5.70
N TRP A 421 -10.54 19.43 -4.97
CA TRP A 421 -10.92 19.33 -3.57
C TRP A 421 -10.23 20.40 -2.70
N ILE A 422 -8.95 20.69 -2.94
CA ILE A 422 -8.22 21.76 -2.25
C ILE A 422 -8.73 23.15 -2.66
N ALA A 423 -9.05 23.35 -3.94
CA ALA A 423 -9.47 24.63 -4.49
C ALA A 423 -10.93 24.99 -4.16
N GLU A 424 -11.82 24.00 -4.03
CA GLU A 424 -13.26 24.20 -3.77
C GLU A 424 -13.59 24.48 -2.30
N GLY A 425 -12.59 24.56 -1.42
CA GLY A 425 -12.72 25.14 -0.09
C GLY A 425 -12.37 24.18 1.02
N ARG A 426 -11.30 24.47 1.76
CA ARG A 426 -11.20 23.98 3.14
C ARG A 426 -12.25 24.73 3.96
N PRO A 427 -13.14 24.05 4.68
CA PRO A 427 -14.03 24.70 5.62
C PRO A 427 -13.19 25.52 6.60
N SER A 428 -13.64 26.74 6.87
CA SER A 428 -13.01 27.57 7.88
C SER A 428 -13.16 26.89 9.25
N ALA A 429 -12.31 27.20 10.23
CA ALA A 429 -12.40 26.59 11.57
C ALA A 429 -13.80 26.74 12.22
N HIS A 430 -14.60 27.70 11.74
CA HIS A 430 -16.00 27.93 12.09
C HIS A 430 -16.94 26.79 11.65
N ASP A 431 -16.71 26.18 10.48
CA ASP A 431 -17.58 25.12 9.93
C ASP A 431 -17.43 23.77 10.65
N TYR A 432 -16.34 23.57 11.40
CA TYR A 432 -16.15 22.36 12.21
C TYR A 432 -16.99 22.35 13.49
N LEU A 433 -17.52 23.50 13.90
CA LEU A 433 -18.35 23.63 15.10
C LEU A 433 -19.84 23.39 14.81
N GLU A 434 -20.27 23.54 13.55
CA GLU A 434 -21.62 23.18 13.10
C GLU A 434 -21.59 21.79 12.46
N GLY A 435 -21.91 20.76 13.24
CA GLY A 435 -21.76 19.34 12.92
C GLY A 435 -22.59 18.76 11.75
N GLU A 436 -23.08 19.57 10.80
CA GLU A 436 -23.92 19.11 9.68
C GLU A 436 -23.17 18.92 8.36
N SER A 437 -22.05 19.61 8.13
CA SER A 437 -21.37 19.63 6.83
C SER A 437 -20.34 18.51 6.64
N ALA A 438 -19.75 18.00 7.73
CA ALA A 438 -18.73 16.93 7.67
C ALA A 438 -19.25 15.60 7.08
N MET A 439 -20.52 15.23 7.31
CA MET A 439 -21.03 13.93 6.85
C MET A 439 -21.27 13.83 5.33
N LYS A 440 -21.57 14.94 4.63
CA LYS A 440 -21.88 14.90 3.20
C LYS A 440 -20.65 14.71 2.31
N GLU A 441 -19.48 15.18 2.75
CA GLU A 441 -18.24 15.10 1.97
C GLU A 441 -17.42 13.84 2.23
N HIS A 442 -17.45 13.30 3.46
CA HIS A 442 -16.88 11.98 3.75
C HIS A 442 -17.45 10.90 2.82
N ARG A 443 -18.71 11.02 2.40
CA ARG A 443 -19.38 10.09 1.47
C ARG A 443 -18.87 10.16 0.02
N ARG A 444 -18.24 11.27 -0.41
CA ARG A 444 -17.74 11.43 -1.80
C ARG A 444 -16.35 10.83 -2.02
N VAL A 445 -15.51 10.77 -0.99
CA VAL A 445 -14.16 10.18 -1.04
C VAL A 445 -14.14 8.77 -0.44
N ALA A 446 -14.95 8.49 0.58
CA ALA A 446 -15.01 7.14 1.17
C ALA A 446 -15.61 6.11 0.21
N VAL A 447 -16.52 6.50 -0.70
CA VAL A 447 -17.12 5.56 -1.67
C VAL A 447 -16.08 5.04 -2.68
N PRO A 448 -15.28 5.85 -3.39
CA PRO A 448 -14.25 5.32 -4.29
C PRO A 448 -13.14 4.54 -3.55
N VAL A 449 -12.73 4.97 -2.35
CA VAL A 449 -11.72 4.25 -1.54
C VAL A 449 -12.27 2.91 -1.03
N ALA A 450 -13.52 2.88 -0.55
CA ALA A 450 -14.20 1.65 -0.14
C ALA A 450 -14.46 0.72 -1.33
N CYS A 451 -14.79 1.25 -2.52
CA CYS A 451 -14.91 0.48 -3.76
C CYS A 451 -13.56 -0.12 -4.19
N CYS A 452 -12.46 0.63 -4.14
CA CYS A 452 -11.13 0.07 -4.40
C CYS A 452 -10.73 -1.01 -3.38
N LEU A 453 -11.03 -0.81 -2.09
CA LEU A 453 -10.80 -1.81 -1.04
C LEU A 453 -11.67 -3.06 -1.21
N THR A 454 -12.93 -2.91 -1.65
CA THR A 454 -13.80 -4.07 -1.96
C THR A 454 -13.38 -4.79 -3.23
N ILE A 455 -12.84 -4.10 -4.25
CA ILE A 455 -12.26 -4.72 -5.44
C ILE A 455 -10.97 -5.48 -5.10
N LEU A 456 -10.14 -4.95 -4.20
CA LEU A 456 -8.94 -5.62 -3.69
C LEU A 456 -9.28 -6.87 -2.85
N THR A 457 -10.35 -6.85 -2.06
CA THR A 457 -10.79 -8.05 -1.31
C THR A 457 -11.52 -9.07 -2.19
N LEU A 458 -12.21 -8.65 -3.26
CA LEU A 458 -12.80 -9.54 -4.26
C LEU A 458 -11.75 -10.19 -5.18
N GLY A 459 -10.60 -9.54 -5.40
CA GLY A 459 -9.45 -10.09 -6.13
C GLY A 459 -8.70 -11.20 -5.37
N CYS A 460 -8.84 -11.24 -4.03
CA CYS A 460 -8.45 -12.36 -3.18
C CYS A 460 -9.59 -13.38 -3.06
N ALA A 461 -10.23 -13.76 -4.17
CA ALA A 461 -10.98 -15.00 -4.15
C ALA A 461 -9.98 -16.13 -3.87
N PRO A 462 -10.16 -16.94 -2.80
CA PRO A 462 -9.32 -18.11 -2.59
C PRO A 462 -9.38 -18.93 -3.88
N GLN A 463 -8.21 -19.12 -4.51
CA GLN A 463 -8.05 -19.98 -5.66
C GLN A 463 -8.74 -21.30 -5.30
N GLN A 464 -9.87 -21.55 -5.95
CA GLN A 464 -10.76 -22.66 -5.63
C GLN A 464 -9.91 -23.91 -5.70
N GLN A 465 -9.65 -24.50 -4.53
CA GLN A 465 -8.76 -25.63 -4.40
C GLN A 465 -9.30 -26.71 -5.34
N PRO A 466 -8.47 -27.25 -6.25
CA PRO A 466 -8.96 -28.24 -7.21
C PRO A 466 -9.64 -29.35 -6.41
N ALA A 467 -10.88 -29.69 -6.81
CA ALA A 467 -11.68 -30.69 -6.11
C ALA A 467 -10.84 -31.94 -5.82
N PRO A 468 -10.98 -32.56 -4.64
CA PRO A 468 -10.19 -33.72 -4.27
C PRO A 468 -10.30 -34.80 -5.36
N ASP A 469 -9.16 -35.41 -5.72
CA ASP A 469 -9.09 -36.40 -6.81
C ASP A 469 -9.81 -37.69 -6.38
N THR A 470 -11.06 -37.87 -6.83
CA THR A 470 -11.90 -39.03 -6.51
C THR A 470 -11.71 -40.21 -7.48
N ARG A 471 -10.74 -40.15 -8.41
CA ARG A 471 -10.62 -41.16 -9.47
C ARG A 471 -10.43 -42.57 -8.93
N ALA A 472 -9.60 -42.78 -7.91
CA ALA A 472 -9.39 -44.10 -7.32
C ALA A 472 -10.68 -44.70 -6.72
N THR A 473 -11.50 -43.87 -6.06
CA THR A 473 -12.79 -44.29 -5.50
C THR A 473 -13.82 -44.56 -6.59
N ASP A 474 -13.84 -43.74 -7.65
CA ASP A 474 -14.77 -43.88 -8.77
C ASP A 474 -14.41 -45.09 -9.65
N GLU A 475 -13.11 -45.37 -9.85
CA GLU A 475 -12.64 -46.59 -10.53
C GLU A 475 -13.06 -47.85 -9.79
N ALA A 476 -12.96 -47.86 -8.45
CA ALA A 476 -13.42 -48.97 -7.64
C ALA A 476 -14.96 -49.13 -7.73
N ALA A 477 -15.70 -48.02 -7.77
CA ALA A 477 -17.15 -48.03 -7.94
C ALA A 477 -17.57 -48.58 -9.32
N ILE A 478 -16.89 -48.20 -10.41
CA ILE A 478 -17.13 -48.76 -11.74
C ILE A 478 -16.83 -50.26 -11.76
N ARG A 479 -15.70 -50.71 -11.21
CA ARG A 479 -15.37 -52.15 -11.12
C ARG A 479 -16.43 -52.92 -10.33
N ALA A 480 -16.89 -52.37 -9.21
CA ALA A 480 -17.94 -52.99 -8.40
C ALA A 480 -19.28 -53.05 -9.15
N ALA A 481 -19.66 -51.96 -9.84
CA ALA A 481 -20.88 -51.90 -10.63
C ALA A 481 -20.87 -52.89 -11.80
N ASP A 482 -19.76 -52.97 -12.54
CA ASP A 482 -19.56 -53.88 -13.68
C ASP A 482 -19.59 -55.35 -13.23
N MET A 483 -18.92 -55.68 -12.14
CA MET A 483 -18.95 -57.04 -11.56
C MET A 483 -20.33 -57.41 -10.99
N ALA A 484 -21.06 -56.44 -10.42
CA ALA A 484 -22.43 -56.66 -9.97
C ALA A 484 -23.36 -56.89 -11.16
N TRP A 485 -23.18 -56.12 -12.24
CA TRP A 485 -23.92 -56.27 -13.48
C TRP A 485 -23.72 -57.66 -14.09
N SER A 486 -22.48 -58.18 -14.10
CA SER A 486 -22.19 -59.55 -14.57
C SER A 486 -22.98 -60.63 -13.82
N LYS A 487 -23.04 -60.51 -12.49
CA LYS A 487 -23.81 -61.44 -11.64
C LYS A 487 -25.31 -61.35 -11.92
N VAL A 488 -25.84 -60.14 -12.13
CA VAL A 488 -27.25 -59.93 -12.45
C VAL A 488 -27.57 -60.53 -13.82
N ALA A 489 -26.74 -60.30 -14.84
CA ALA A 489 -26.95 -60.85 -16.18
C ALA A 489 -26.94 -62.40 -16.19
N ALA A 490 -26.11 -63.02 -15.35
CA ALA A 490 -26.09 -64.47 -15.19
C ALA A 490 -27.42 -65.06 -14.68
N THR A 491 -28.27 -64.27 -14.01
CA THR A 491 -29.60 -64.69 -13.53
C THR A 491 -30.69 -64.62 -14.60
N LYS A 492 -30.38 -64.14 -15.81
CA LYS A 492 -31.32 -63.97 -16.93
C LYS A 492 -32.48 -63.00 -16.64
N GLN A 493 -32.32 -62.09 -15.68
CA GLN A 493 -33.32 -61.06 -15.37
C GLN A 493 -33.12 -59.83 -16.27
N VAL A 494 -33.97 -59.69 -17.29
CA VAL A 494 -33.85 -58.63 -18.31
C VAL A 494 -33.91 -57.24 -17.69
N ASP A 495 -34.94 -56.91 -16.90
CA ASP A 495 -35.09 -55.55 -16.37
C ASP A 495 -33.99 -55.16 -15.38
N ALA A 496 -33.54 -56.11 -14.56
CA ALA A 496 -32.42 -55.90 -13.65
C ALA A 496 -31.09 -55.67 -14.40
N THR A 497 -30.90 -56.34 -15.54
CA THR A 497 -29.71 -56.17 -16.40
C THR A 497 -29.75 -54.83 -17.13
N VAL A 498 -30.91 -54.45 -17.69
CA VAL A 498 -31.09 -53.19 -18.41
C VAL A 498 -31.01 -51.98 -17.48
N ALA A 499 -31.26 -52.14 -16.19
CA ALA A 499 -31.15 -51.07 -15.20
C ALA A 499 -29.72 -50.48 -15.09
N TYR A 500 -28.67 -51.18 -15.52
CA TYR A 500 -27.30 -50.67 -15.52
C TYR A 500 -27.01 -49.68 -16.66
N TYR A 501 -27.87 -49.65 -17.70
CA TYR A 501 -27.77 -48.67 -18.77
C TYR A 501 -28.44 -47.34 -18.41
N ALA A 502 -27.83 -46.25 -18.88
CA ALA A 502 -28.45 -44.94 -18.94
C ALA A 502 -29.61 -44.94 -19.96
N ASP A 503 -30.46 -43.92 -19.90
CA ASP A 503 -31.65 -43.86 -20.77
C ASP A 503 -31.29 -43.55 -22.24
N ASP A 504 -30.17 -42.87 -22.47
CA ASP A 504 -29.56 -42.53 -23.76
C ASP A 504 -28.41 -43.48 -24.15
N ALA A 505 -28.36 -44.68 -23.56
CA ALA A 505 -27.26 -45.60 -23.79
C ALA A 505 -27.29 -46.24 -25.19
N THR A 506 -26.11 -46.61 -25.67
CA THR A 506 -25.92 -47.30 -26.95
C THR A 506 -25.22 -48.65 -26.76
N LEU A 507 -25.77 -49.73 -27.34
CA LEU A 507 -25.18 -51.07 -27.35
C LEU A 507 -24.74 -51.45 -28.77
N LEU A 508 -23.49 -51.88 -28.89
CA LEU A 508 -22.85 -52.32 -30.13
C LEU A 508 -22.55 -53.82 -30.02
N ALA A 509 -23.59 -54.64 -30.18
CA ALA A 509 -23.44 -56.10 -30.19
C ALA A 509 -22.76 -56.58 -31.50
N PRO A 510 -21.97 -57.66 -31.45
CA PRO A 510 -21.30 -58.20 -32.62
C PRO A 510 -22.33 -58.75 -33.62
N ASN A 511 -22.07 -58.53 -34.91
CA ASN A 511 -22.91 -58.99 -36.03
C ASN A 511 -24.39 -58.53 -35.97
N ALA A 512 -24.70 -57.47 -35.21
CA ALA A 512 -26.04 -56.92 -35.08
C ALA A 512 -26.04 -55.39 -35.31
N PRO A 513 -27.17 -54.80 -35.74
CA PRO A 513 -27.33 -53.35 -35.78
C PRO A 513 -27.15 -52.72 -34.39
N MET A 514 -26.64 -51.49 -34.38
CA MET A 514 -26.47 -50.70 -33.17
C MET A 514 -27.83 -50.40 -32.51
N ALA A 515 -27.96 -50.71 -31.23
CA ALA A 515 -29.13 -50.38 -30.42
C ALA A 515 -28.90 -49.03 -29.71
N ASN A 516 -29.62 -47.98 -30.14
CA ASN A 516 -29.40 -46.59 -29.72
C ASN A 516 -30.35 -46.11 -28.60
N ASP A 517 -31.15 -47.00 -28.03
CA ASP A 517 -32.11 -46.68 -26.99
C ASP A 517 -32.36 -47.87 -26.06
N LYS A 518 -32.88 -47.58 -24.87
CA LYS A 518 -33.07 -48.57 -23.80
C LYS A 518 -34.06 -49.70 -24.16
N GLN A 519 -35.03 -49.44 -25.06
CA GLN A 519 -35.99 -50.46 -25.50
C GLN A 519 -35.34 -51.42 -26.49
N SER A 520 -34.56 -50.90 -27.43
CA SER A 520 -33.74 -51.70 -28.35
C SER A 520 -32.72 -52.55 -27.59
N ILE A 521 -32.04 -51.96 -26.59
CA ILE A 521 -31.11 -52.69 -25.69
C ILE A 521 -31.84 -53.80 -24.93
N ARG A 522 -33.03 -53.51 -24.36
CA ARG A 522 -33.85 -54.51 -23.68
C ARG A 522 -34.15 -55.69 -24.59
N LYS A 523 -34.56 -55.43 -25.84
CA LYS A 523 -34.82 -56.47 -26.83
C LYS A 523 -33.58 -57.32 -27.08
N THR A 524 -32.40 -56.71 -27.29
CA THR A 524 -31.13 -57.44 -27.48
C THR A 524 -30.82 -58.39 -26.31
N TRP A 525 -31.02 -57.94 -25.07
CA TRP A 525 -30.82 -58.79 -23.89
C TRP A 525 -31.89 -59.90 -23.76
N THR A 526 -33.15 -59.62 -24.11
CA THR A 526 -34.21 -60.65 -24.15
C THR A 526 -33.88 -61.74 -25.16
N ASP A 527 -33.49 -61.36 -26.38
CA ASP A 527 -33.13 -62.29 -27.44
C ASP A 527 -31.90 -63.12 -27.03
N MET A 528 -30.90 -62.48 -26.41
CA MET A 528 -29.70 -63.16 -25.91
C MET A 528 -30.00 -64.18 -24.81
N PHE A 529 -30.84 -63.84 -23.82
CA PHE A 529 -31.20 -64.74 -22.71
C PHE A 529 -32.07 -65.93 -23.15
N ALA A 530 -32.80 -65.79 -24.26
CA ALA A 530 -33.59 -66.86 -24.86
C ALA A 530 -32.74 -67.92 -25.59
N THR A 531 -31.43 -67.68 -25.77
CA THR A 531 -30.53 -68.61 -26.45
C THR A 531 -30.44 -69.95 -25.68
N PRO A 532 -30.65 -71.11 -26.33
CA PRO A 532 -30.44 -72.41 -25.71
C PRO A 532 -29.01 -72.56 -25.18
N GLY A 533 -28.83 -73.21 -24.03
CA GLY A 533 -27.52 -73.33 -23.37
C GLY A 533 -26.95 -72.04 -22.79
N PHE A 534 -27.70 -70.92 -22.78
CA PHE A 534 -27.18 -69.61 -22.36
C PHE A 534 -26.58 -69.62 -20.95
N SER A 535 -25.31 -69.22 -20.85
CA SER A 535 -24.62 -68.82 -19.62
C SER A 535 -23.67 -67.66 -19.93
N LEU A 536 -23.63 -66.62 -19.11
CA LEU A 536 -22.78 -65.46 -19.37
C LEU A 536 -22.07 -65.02 -18.09
N SER A 537 -20.78 -64.76 -18.21
CA SER A 537 -19.97 -64.15 -17.17
C SER A 537 -18.89 -63.27 -17.81
N TRP A 538 -18.52 -62.18 -17.15
CA TRP A 538 -17.40 -61.35 -17.57
C TRP A 538 -16.61 -60.87 -16.37
N GLN A 539 -15.38 -60.45 -16.65
CA GLN A 539 -14.45 -59.97 -15.66
C GLN A 539 -13.77 -58.70 -16.16
N THR A 540 -13.85 -57.65 -15.36
CA THR A 540 -13.17 -56.38 -15.61
C THR A 540 -11.66 -56.55 -15.39
N THR A 541 -10.84 -56.25 -16.39
CA THR A 541 -9.38 -56.26 -16.28
C THR A 541 -8.83 -54.87 -15.99
N LYS A 542 -9.51 -53.83 -16.46
CA LYS A 542 -9.11 -52.43 -16.27
C LYS A 542 -10.35 -51.54 -16.19
N ALA A 543 -10.30 -50.57 -15.28
CA ALA A 543 -11.24 -49.47 -15.24
C ALA A 543 -10.50 -48.17 -14.93
N GLU A 544 -10.81 -47.09 -15.63
CA GLU A 544 -10.21 -45.77 -15.47
C GLU A 544 -11.31 -44.68 -15.51
N VAL A 545 -11.08 -43.58 -14.80
CA VAL A 545 -12.00 -42.44 -14.72
C VAL A 545 -11.31 -41.16 -15.19
N ALA A 546 -12.03 -40.38 -15.99
CA ALA A 546 -11.57 -39.08 -16.46
C ALA A 546 -11.32 -38.13 -15.27
N ARG A 547 -10.40 -37.17 -15.43
CA ARG A 547 -10.08 -36.20 -14.36
C ARG A 547 -11.26 -35.33 -13.95
N SER A 548 -12.24 -35.17 -14.82
CA SER A 548 -13.52 -34.50 -14.54
C SER A 548 -14.43 -35.28 -13.59
N GLY A 549 -14.21 -36.60 -13.41
CA GLY A 549 -14.97 -37.45 -12.50
C GLY A 549 -16.40 -37.81 -12.95
N ASP A 550 -16.79 -37.40 -14.16
CA ASP A 550 -18.12 -37.57 -14.74
C ASP A 550 -18.22 -38.77 -15.69
N ILE A 551 -17.11 -39.17 -16.31
CA ILE A 551 -17.01 -40.26 -17.28
C ILE A 551 -15.87 -41.21 -16.89
N GLY A 552 -16.09 -42.51 -17.06
CA GLY A 552 -15.07 -43.54 -16.95
C GLY A 552 -15.30 -44.64 -17.97
N TYR A 553 -14.38 -45.59 -18.06
CA TYR A 553 -14.55 -46.77 -18.89
C TYR A 553 -14.03 -48.01 -18.18
N SER A 554 -14.65 -49.16 -18.48
CA SER A 554 -14.15 -50.48 -18.12
C SER A 554 -13.86 -51.29 -19.37
N ILE A 555 -12.83 -52.13 -19.32
CA ILE A 555 -12.53 -53.15 -20.32
C ILE A 555 -12.30 -54.47 -19.62
N GLY A 556 -12.60 -55.56 -20.32
CA GLY A 556 -12.43 -56.89 -19.77
C GLY A 556 -12.69 -57.99 -20.78
N THR A 557 -12.85 -59.20 -20.27
CA THR A 557 -13.12 -60.40 -21.06
C THR A 557 -14.40 -61.07 -20.60
N TYR A 558 -15.15 -61.65 -21.54
CA TYR A 558 -16.36 -62.40 -21.24
C TYR A 558 -16.24 -63.88 -21.67
N GLN A 559 -17.07 -64.72 -21.06
CA GLN A 559 -17.34 -66.09 -21.48
C GLN A 559 -18.86 -66.26 -21.60
N LEU A 560 -19.30 -66.68 -22.78
CA LEU A 560 -20.69 -66.89 -23.13
C LEU A 560 -20.88 -68.35 -23.56
N GLY A 561 -21.58 -69.14 -22.77
CA GLY A 561 -22.06 -70.47 -23.18
C GLY A 561 -23.38 -70.36 -23.95
N MET A 562 -23.51 -71.16 -25.00
CA MET A 562 -24.71 -71.30 -25.82
C MET A 562 -24.67 -72.64 -26.55
N ASP A 563 -25.80 -73.16 -27.03
CA ASP A 563 -25.80 -74.35 -27.88
C ASP A 563 -25.47 -73.95 -29.33
N ASP A 564 -24.68 -74.78 -30.02
CA ASP A 564 -24.40 -74.62 -31.45
C ASP A 564 -25.67 -74.93 -32.30
N PRO A 565 -25.69 -74.63 -33.61
CA PRO A 565 -26.83 -74.94 -34.47
C PRO A 565 -27.20 -76.43 -34.56
N LYS A 566 -26.35 -77.33 -34.05
CA LYS A 566 -26.56 -78.78 -33.97
C LYS A 566 -27.03 -79.24 -32.57
N GLY A 567 -27.22 -78.30 -31.63
CA GLY A 567 -27.67 -78.55 -30.26
C GLY A 567 -26.58 -79.01 -29.29
N ASN A 568 -25.29 -78.85 -29.64
CA ASN A 568 -24.18 -79.17 -28.75
C ASN A 568 -23.75 -77.93 -27.93
N PRO A 569 -23.41 -78.07 -26.64
CA PRO A 569 -22.88 -76.96 -25.85
C PRO A 569 -21.59 -76.38 -26.46
N MET A 570 -21.57 -75.06 -26.59
CA MET A 570 -20.47 -74.26 -27.13
C MET A 570 -20.15 -73.10 -26.18
N THR A 571 -18.89 -72.67 -26.13
CA THR A 571 -18.47 -71.51 -25.33
C THR A 571 -17.76 -70.50 -26.23
N ASP A 572 -18.36 -69.34 -26.38
CA ASP A 572 -17.77 -68.14 -26.94
C ASP A 572 -16.95 -67.39 -25.87
N ARG A 573 -15.82 -66.82 -26.30
CA ARG A 573 -14.99 -65.94 -25.47
C ARG A 573 -14.77 -64.65 -26.25
N GLY A 574 -14.62 -63.55 -25.53
CA GLY A 574 -14.35 -62.29 -26.20
C GLY A 574 -13.94 -61.19 -25.25
N LYS A 575 -13.91 -59.98 -25.80
CA LYS A 575 -13.52 -58.75 -25.11
C LYS A 575 -14.69 -57.78 -25.09
N TYR A 576 -14.74 -56.92 -24.08
CA TYR A 576 -15.73 -55.85 -24.03
C TYR A 576 -15.08 -54.52 -23.61
N ALA A 577 -15.75 -53.44 -23.97
CA ALA A 577 -15.49 -52.11 -23.46
C ALA A 577 -16.81 -51.41 -23.13
N THR A 578 -16.92 -50.85 -21.94
CA THR A 578 -18.11 -50.13 -21.51
C THR A 578 -17.69 -48.74 -21.05
N VAL A 579 -18.32 -47.70 -21.60
CA VAL A 579 -18.19 -46.32 -21.14
C VAL A 579 -19.29 -46.04 -20.14
N TRP A 580 -18.91 -45.51 -18.99
CA TRP A 580 -19.78 -45.21 -17.86
C TRP A 580 -19.89 -43.71 -17.65
N ARG A 581 -21.07 -43.24 -17.26
CA ARG A 581 -21.31 -41.86 -16.82
C ARG A 581 -21.88 -41.85 -15.43
N LYS A 582 -21.33 -40.99 -14.57
CA LYS A 582 -21.82 -40.76 -13.22
C LYS A 582 -23.12 -39.97 -13.28
N GLN A 583 -24.16 -40.53 -12.68
CA GLN A 583 -25.47 -39.91 -12.60
C GLN A 583 -25.51 -38.91 -11.44
N PRO A 584 -26.48 -37.97 -11.43
CA PRO A 584 -26.63 -36.99 -10.35
C PRO A 584 -26.83 -37.60 -8.96
N ASP A 585 -27.35 -38.82 -8.88
CA ASP A 585 -27.52 -39.61 -7.65
C ASP A 585 -26.22 -40.30 -7.18
N GLY A 586 -25.13 -40.12 -7.92
CA GLY A 586 -23.81 -40.70 -7.64
C GLY A 586 -23.58 -42.09 -8.22
N ASN A 587 -24.60 -42.73 -8.83
CA ASN A 587 -24.48 -44.06 -9.42
C ASN A 587 -23.82 -44.01 -10.81
N TRP A 588 -23.09 -45.06 -11.16
CA TRP A 588 -22.51 -45.19 -12.50
C TRP A 588 -23.45 -45.98 -13.42
N LYS A 589 -23.73 -45.44 -14.61
CA LYS A 589 -24.54 -46.10 -15.65
C LYS A 589 -23.78 -46.22 -16.95
N ALA A 590 -23.92 -47.34 -17.63
CA ALA A 590 -23.35 -47.58 -18.95
C ALA A 590 -24.04 -46.67 -19.99
N ILE A 591 -23.25 -45.92 -20.75
CA ILE A 591 -23.73 -45.04 -21.83
C ILE A 591 -23.32 -45.56 -23.22
N VAL A 592 -22.23 -46.29 -23.30
CA VAL A 592 -21.81 -47.01 -24.50
C VAL A 592 -21.31 -48.37 -24.06
N ASP A 593 -21.79 -49.42 -24.67
CA ASP A 593 -21.37 -50.78 -24.39
C ASP A 593 -21.08 -51.51 -25.69
N ILE A 594 -19.92 -52.13 -25.77
CA ILE A 594 -19.48 -52.89 -26.94
C ILE A 594 -18.80 -54.16 -26.47
N PHE A 595 -19.11 -55.26 -27.15
CA PHE A 595 -18.40 -56.51 -26.98
C PHE A 595 -18.11 -57.16 -28.32
N ASN A 596 -16.99 -57.87 -28.39
CA ASN A 596 -16.48 -58.49 -29.60
C ASN A 596 -16.14 -59.95 -29.30
N THR A 597 -16.72 -60.85 -30.09
CA THR A 597 -16.42 -62.30 -30.05
C THR A 597 -15.05 -62.59 -30.64
N ASP A 598 -14.35 -63.57 -30.06
CA ASP A 598 -13.11 -64.13 -30.62
C ASP A 598 -13.39 -65.28 -31.60
N LEU A 599 -14.66 -65.66 -31.80
CA LEU A 599 -15.04 -66.62 -32.84
C LEU A 599 -14.83 -66.01 -34.23
N PRO A 600 -14.46 -66.84 -35.22
CA PRO A 600 -14.33 -66.36 -36.59
C PRO A 600 -15.68 -65.86 -37.11
N ALA A 601 -15.66 -64.74 -37.84
CA ALA A 601 -16.83 -64.26 -38.54
C ALA A 601 -17.33 -65.33 -39.51
N THR A 602 -18.58 -65.75 -39.39
CA THR A 602 -19.20 -66.66 -40.35
C THR A 602 -19.33 -65.95 -41.69
N LEU A 603 -18.60 -66.41 -42.71
CA LEU A 603 -18.54 -65.87 -44.08
C LEU A 603 -19.90 -65.78 -44.82
N ALA A 604 -21.00 -66.23 -44.21
CA ALA A 604 -22.33 -66.25 -44.83
C ALA A 604 -23.03 -64.87 -44.89
N GLU A 605 -22.53 -63.85 -44.19
CA GLU A 605 -23.14 -62.50 -44.19
C GLU A 605 -22.24 -61.41 -44.82
N ALA A 606 -21.11 -61.80 -45.42
CA ALA A 606 -20.20 -60.88 -46.12
C ALA A 606 -20.48 -60.79 -47.64
N ARG A 607 -21.74 -60.95 -48.07
CA ARG A 607 -22.18 -60.67 -49.45
C ARG A 607 -23.43 -59.82 -49.49
#